data_AF-A0A933EDR5-F1
#
_entry.id   AF-A0A933EDR5-F1
#
_cell.length_a   1.000
_cell.length_b   1.000
_cell.length_c   1.000
_cell.angle_alpha   90.00
_cell.angle_beta   90.00
_cell.angle_gamma   90.00
#
_symmetry.space_group_name_H-M   'P 1'
#
loop_
_entity.id
_entity.type
_entity.pdbx_description
1 polymer ?
#
loop_
_entity_poly.entity_id
_entity_poly.type
_entity_poly.pdbx_seq_one_letter_code
_entity_poly.pdbx_strand_id
1 'polypeptide(L)'
;MNTPGERQAPAGVCLGTIRITRVEPCLADPSEWRLYATPDADISETLPYLNAVLTGARYTHETRTLSFRRQGMLVTVMPREIRLALVPTLDAGRALLEWLRGTINDTYARRASIVPREGLQRLPSALELYKLLPRTNCARCGFGTCIAFALRLASGIGRLGECPLLQEVGFLKPRMALQMLLGEA
;
A
#
# COMPACT_ATOMS: atom_id res chain seq x y z
N MET A 1 -5.18 9.18 40.71
CA MET A 1 -4.37 9.51 39.51
C MET A 1 -4.96 8.69 38.37
N ASN A 2 -5.83 9.31 37.57
CA ASN A 2 -6.61 8.62 36.55
C ASN A 2 -5.82 8.51 35.24
N THR A 3 -5.54 7.28 34.83
CA THR A 3 -5.01 6.90 33.51
C THR A 3 -6.00 7.32 32.42
N PRO A 4 -5.58 7.92 31.30
CA PRO A 4 -6.49 8.28 30.23
C PRO A 4 -7.00 7.01 29.55
N GLY A 5 -8.33 6.89 29.51
CA GLY A 5 -9.06 5.72 29.03
C GLY A 5 -8.66 5.26 27.64
N GLU A 6 -8.32 3.97 27.55
CA GLU A 6 -8.42 3.17 26.34
C GLU A 6 -9.84 3.32 25.80
N ARG A 7 -9.99 4.05 24.70
CA ARG A 7 -11.19 3.94 23.87
C ARG A 7 -11.16 2.55 23.25
N GLN A 8 -11.89 1.60 23.85
CA GLN A 8 -12.15 0.31 23.21
C GLN A 8 -12.84 0.59 21.87
N ALA A 9 -12.17 0.26 20.77
CA ALA A 9 -12.77 0.30 19.45
C ALA A 9 -13.92 -0.72 19.37
N PRO A 10 -15.01 -0.44 18.64
CA PRO A 10 -16.12 -1.38 18.48
C PRO A 10 -15.63 -2.71 17.89
N ALA A 11 -16.29 -3.81 18.23
CA ALA A 11 -15.87 -5.17 17.85
C ALA A 11 -15.54 -5.27 16.35
N GLY A 12 -14.28 -5.60 16.04
CA GLY A 12 -13.79 -5.74 14.66
C GLY A 12 -13.11 -4.50 14.06
N VAL A 13 -13.12 -3.34 14.74
CA VAL A 13 -12.40 -2.13 14.31
C VAL A 13 -11.10 -2.01 15.10
N CYS A 14 -9.97 -1.81 14.41
CA CYS A 14 -8.67 -1.61 15.05
C CYS A 14 -8.44 -0.14 15.43
N LEU A 15 -8.77 0.77 14.53
CA LEU A 15 -8.62 2.22 14.72
C LEU A 15 -9.75 3.00 14.04
N GLY A 16 -10.11 4.14 14.63
CA GLY A 16 -11.16 5.01 14.13
C GLY A 16 -10.65 5.96 13.05
N THR A 17 -9.52 6.61 13.31
CA THR A 17 -8.98 7.72 12.51
C THR A 17 -7.46 7.67 12.41
N ILE A 18 -6.93 8.18 11.29
CA ILE A 18 -5.51 8.47 11.10
C ILE A 18 -5.39 9.98 10.85
N ARG A 19 -4.76 10.70 11.78
CA ARG A 19 -4.62 12.17 11.69
C ARG A 19 -3.25 12.54 11.16
N ILE A 20 -3.21 13.34 10.09
CA ILE A 20 -1.97 13.97 9.63
C ILE A 20 -1.54 14.98 10.72
N THR A 21 -0.34 14.78 11.27
CA THR A 21 0.24 15.62 12.32
C THR A 21 1.29 16.58 11.77
N ARG A 22 1.95 16.22 10.67
CA ARG A 22 2.98 17.05 10.06
C ARG A 22 3.08 16.80 8.56
N VAL A 23 3.36 17.86 7.80
CA VAL A 23 3.65 17.83 6.37
C VAL A 23 4.94 18.62 6.14
N GLU A 24 5.91 18.00 5.47
CA GLU A 24 7.22 18.60 5.18
C GLU A 24 7.54 18.40 3.70
N PRO A 25 8.33 19.29 3.07
CA PRO A 25 8.90 18.98 1.77
C PRO A 25 9.83 17.75 1.88
N CYS A 26 9.90 16.98 0.81
CA CYS A 26 10.88 15.92 0.66
C CYS A 26 12.29 16.54 0.57
N LEU A 27 13.27 15.86 1.16
CA LEU A 27 14.65 16.37 1.22
C LEU A 27 15.36 16.30 -0.14
N ALA A 28 14.97 15.34 -0.99
CA ALA A 28 15.63 15.08 -2.26
C ALA A 28 14.93 15.76 -3.46
N ASP A 29 13.60 15.90 -3.39
CA ASP A 29 12.80 16.57 -4.41
C ASP A 29 11.79 17.51 -3.74
N PRO A 30 11.98 18.84 -3.80
CA PRO A 30 11.08 19.78 -3.15
C PRO A 30 9.67 19.80 -3.76
N SER A 31 9.44 19.15 -4.92
CA SER A 31 8.11 18.99 -5.51
C SER A 31 7.29 17.88 -4.86
N GLU A 32 7.92 17.02 -4.05
CA GLU A 32 7.27 15.95 -3.32
C GLU A 32 7.19 16.25 -1.82
N TRP A 33 6.24 15.61 -1.15
CA TRP A 33 5.96 15.81 0.27
C TRP A 33 6.29 14.56 1.10
N ARG A 34 6.60 14.81 2.38
CA ARG A 34 6.63 13.83 3.46
C ARG A 34 5.50 14.12 4.41
N LEU A 35 4.69 13.12 4.71
CA LEU A 35 3.56 13.23 5.62
C LEU A 35 3.83 12.33 6.83
N TYR A 36 3.51 12.86 8.01
CA TYR A 36 3.50 12.13 9.25
C TYR A 36 2.07 12.12 9.76
N ALA A 37 1.61 10.94 10.17
CA ALA A 37 0.27 10.75 10.66
C ALA A 37 0.27 9.84 11.88
N THR A 38 -0.72 10.03 12.74
CA THR A 38 -0.87 9.27 13.99
C THR A 38 -2.23 8.57 13.98
N PRO A 39 -2.29 7.23 14.06
CA PRO A 39 -3.52 6.51 14.33
C PRO A 39 -4.02 6.83 15.75
N ASP A 40 -5.34 6.78 15.96
CA ASP A 40 -5.95 7.02 17.27
C ASP A 40 -5.94 5.81 18.22
N ALA A 41 -5.39 4.68 17.76
CA ALA A 41 -5.19 3.46 18.52
C ALA A 41 -3.79 2.87 18.25
N ASP A 42 -3.34 1.99 19.14
CA ASP A 42 -2.12 1.21 18.94
C ASP A 42 -2.38 0.06 17.97
N ILE A 43 -1.65 0.02 16.86
CA ILE A 43 -1.86 -0.98 15.79
C ILE A 43 -0.78 -2.06 15.77
N SER A 44 0.06 -2.16 16.80
CA SER A 44 1.21 -3.09 16.85
C SER A 44 0.83 -4.55 16.57
N GLU A 45 -0.28 -5.03 17.16
CA GLU A 45 -0.75 -6.40 16.97
C GLU A 45 -1.18 -6.71 15.52
N THR A 46 -1.58 -5.69 14.76
CA THR A 46 -2.07 -5.87 13.39
C THR A 46 -0.94 -5.95 12.38
N LEU A 47 0.26 -5.41 12.69
CA LEU A 47 1.36 -5.28 11.73
C LEU A 47 1.82 -6.61 11.10
N PRO A 48 1.97 -7.73 11.84
CA PRO A 48 2.36 -9.01 11.25
C PRO A 48 1.30 -9.57 10.28
N TYR A 49 0.01 -9.35 10.57
CA TYR A 49 -1.10 -9.76 9.71
C TYR A 49 -1.22 -8.85 8.49
N LEU A 50 -0.98 -7.55 8.68
CA LEU A 50 -0.94 -6.57 7.61
C LEU A 50 0.17 -6.90 6.61
N ASN A 51 1.33 -7.35 7.09
CA ASN A 51 2.40 -7.85 6.24
C ASN A 51 1.95 -9.04 5.38
N ALA A 52 1.13 -9.95 5.93
CA ALA A 52 0.70 -11.14 5.22
C ALA A 52 -0.27 -10.84 4.05
N VAL A 53 -0.99 -9.71 4.10
CA VAL A 53 -1.96 -9.32 3.06
C VAL A 53 -1.40 -8.31 2.06
N LEU A 54 -0.31 -7.60 2.41
CA LEU A 54 0.31 -6.61 1.54
C LEU A 54 1.43 -7.23 0.69
N THR A 55 1.23 -7.25 -0.63
CA THR A 55 2.25 -7.67 -1.59
C THR A 55 3.48 -6.78 -1.50
N GLY A 56 4.67 -7.39 -1.44
CA GLY A 56 5.95 -6.66 -1.42
C GLY A 56 6.23 -5.85 -0.15
N ALA A 57 5.38 -5.96 0.88
CA ALA A 57 5.64 -5.35 2.18
C ALA A 57 6.81 -6.03 2.89
N ARG A 58 7.45 -5.31 3.79
CA ARG A 58 8.43 -5.83 4.73
C ARG A 58 8.00 -5.48 6.13
N TYR A 59 7.95 -6.46 7.02
CA TYR A 59 7.77 -6.25 8.45
C TYR A 59 8.99 -6.75 9.22
N THR A 60 9.47 -5.93 10.16
CA THR A 60 10.55 -6.25 11.09
C THR A 60 10.00 -6.18 12.51
N HIS A 61 10.01 -7.31 13.22
CA HIS A 61 9.40 -7.42 14.55
C HIS A 61 10.13 -6.59 15.60
N GLU A 62 11.46 -6.60 15.57
CA GLU A 62 12.33 -5.92 16.55
C GLU A 62 12.08 -4.41 16.56
N THR A 63 11.91 -3.82 15.38
CA THR A 63 11.65 -2.39 15.21
C THR A 63 10.15 -2.08 15.09
N ARG A 64 9.28 -3.10 15.13
CA ARG A 64 7.82 -3.01 14.92
C ARG A 64 7.45 -2.14 13.72
N THR A 65 8.19 -2.28 12.62
CA THR A 65 8.08 -1.42 11.45
C THR A 65 7.64 -2.24 10.25
N LEU A 66 6.55 -1.81 9.62
CA LEU A 66 6.06 -2.33 8.34
C LEU A 66 6.27 -1.29 7.25
N SER A 67 6.95 -1.64 6.16
CA SER A 67 7.21 -0.73 5.03
C SER A 67 6.79 -1.36 3.71
N PHE A 68 6.15 -0.59 2.84
CA PHE A 68 5.76 -1.00 1.49
C PHE A 68 5.68 0.20 0.56
N ARG A 69 5.65 -0.06 -0.75
CA ARG A 69 5.33 0.97 -1.76
C ARG A 69 3.92 0.77 -2.26
N ARG A 70 3.20 1.88 -2.45
CA ARG A 70 1.90 1.88 -3.12
C ARG A 70 1.75 3.15 -3.93
N GLN A 71 1.44 2.99 -5.22
CA GLN A 71 1.25 4.12 -6.14
C GLN A 71 2.45 5.10 -6.14
N GLY A 72 3.67 4.58 -5.96
CA GLY A 72 4.91 5.34 -5.87
C GLY A 72 5.26 5.92 -4.51
N MET A 73 4.28 6.05 -3.62
CA MET A 73 4.53 6.51 -2.26
C MET A 73 5.19 5.41 -1.43
N LEU A 74 6.22 5.76 -0.67
CA LEU A 74 6.80 4.89 0.34
C LEU A 74 6.00 5.06 1.64
N VAL A 75 5.42 3.98 2.12
CA VAL A 75 4.62 3.95 3.35
C VAL A 75 5.38 3.19 4.41
N THR A 76 5.53 3.79 5.58
CA THR A 76 6.10 3.16 6.77
C THR A 76 5.10 3.25 7.92
N VAL A 77 4.77 2.12 8.50
CA VAL A 77 3.73 1.95 9.52
C VAL A 77 4.41 1.42 10.78
N MET A 78 4.25 2.15 11.87
CA MET A 78 4.70 1.83 13.23
C MET A 78 3.48 1.81 14.16
N PRO A 79 3.61 1.32 15.42
CA PRO A 79 2.46 1.15 16.31
C PRO A 79 1.59 2.39 16.53
N ARG A 80 2.18 3.59 16.52
CA ARG A 80 1.50 4.87 16.78
C ARG A 80 1.92 5.99 15.82
N GLU A 81 2.59 5.64 14.72
CA GLU A 81 3.02 6.62 13.73
C GLU A 81 3.04 5.98 12.34
N ILE A 82 2.59 6.74 11.35
CA ILE A 82 2.61 6.39 9.94
C ILE A 82 3.37 7.50 9.23
N ARG A 83 4.33 7.12 8.38
CA ARG A 83 5.12 8.04 7.56
C ARG A 83 4.90 7.71 6.09
N LEU A 84 4.56 8.73 5.31
CA LEU A 84 4.55 8.65 3.85
C LEU A 84 5.67 9.53 3.32
N ALA A 85 6.38 9.04 2.32
CA ALA A 85 7.35 9.80 1.53
C ALA A 85 7.05 9.65 0.03
N LEU A 86 7.62 10.55 -0.78
CA LEU A 86 7.36 10.64 -2.22
C LEU A 86 5.87 10.93 -2.51
N VAL A 87 5.26 11.79 -1.69
CA VAL A 87 3.84 12.13 -1.82
C VAL A 87 3.68 13.26 -2.83
N PRO A 88 3.07 13.02 -4.00
CA PRO A 88 3.01 14.02 -5.07
C PRO A 88 2.05 15.18 -4.73
N THR A 89 0.96 14.88 -4.03
CA THR A 89 -0.02 15.87 -3.58
C THR A 89 -0.58 15.48 -2.22
N LEU A 90 -1.00 16.47 -1.44
CA LEU A 90 -1.62 16.22 -0.13
C LEU A 90 -2.87 15.33 -0.26
N ASP A 91 -3.65 15.49 -1.32
CA ASP A 91 -4.85 14.68 -1.58
C ASP A 91 -4.49 13.22 -1.87
N ALA A 92 -3.42 12.96 -2.63
CA ALA A 92 -2.93 11.60 -2.83
C ALA A 92 -2.50 10.95 -1.50
N GLY A 93 -1.83 11.72 -0.64
CA GLY A 93 -1.47 11.28 0.71
C GLY A 93 -2.68 10.97 1.58
N ARG A 94 -3.70 11.85 1.60
CA ARG A 94 -4.95 11.63 2.33
C ARG A 94 -5.70 10.39 1.83
N ALA A 95 -5.80 10.22 0.52
CA ALA A 95 -6.43 9.06 -0.09
C ALA A 95 -5.71 7.76 0.29
N LEU A 96 -4.36 7.76 0.31
CA LEU A 96 -3.59 6.60 0.76
C LEU A 96 -3.83 6.29 2.24
N LEU A 97 -3.85 7.31 3.11
CA LEU A 97 -4.13 7.13 4.54
C LEU A 97 -5.53 6.56 4.78
N GLU A 98 -6.53 7.00 4.02
CA GLU A 98 -7.89 6.47 4.14
C GLU A 98 -7.97 5.02 3.66
N TRP A 99 -7.32 4.69 2.55
CA TRP A 99 -7.18 3.29 2.11
C TRP A 99 -6.45 2.44 3.16
N LEU A 100 -5.38 2.95 3.76
CA LEU A 100 -4.61 2.25 4.79
C LEU A 100 -5.45 2.00 6.04
N ARG A 101 -6.26 2.97 6.46
CA ARG A 101 -7.22 2.83 7.56
C ARG A 101 -8.20 1.68 7.31
N GLY A 102 -8.81 1.64 6.12
CA GLY A 102 -9.70 0.54 5.72
C GLY A 102 -8.96 -0.80 5.75
N THR A 103 -7.78 -0.87 5.14
CA THR A 103 -6.97 -2.08 5.07
C THR A 103 -6.56 -2.61 6.45
N ILE A 104 -6.16 -1.73 7.38
CA ILE A 104 -5.82 -2.11 8.75
C ILE A 104 -7.04 -2.70 9.45
N ASN A 105 -8.20 -2.04 9.35
CA ASN A 105 -9.42 -2.51 9.99
C ASN A 105 -9.92 -3.83 9.39
N ASP A 106 -9.91 -3.97 8.07
CA ASP A 106 -10.30 -5.22 7.39
C ASP A 106 -9.37 -6.37 7.77
N THR A 107 -8.06 -6.12 7.81
CA THR A 107 -7.05 -7.09 8.25
C THR A 107 -7.29 -7.50 9.70
N TYR A 108 -7.52 -6.53 10.58
CA TYR A 108 -7.77 -6.78 11.99
C TYR A 108 -9.05 -7.59 12.19
N ALA A 109 -10.14 -7.24 11.52
CA ALA A 109 -11.43 -7.93 11.63
C ALA A 109 -11.31 -9.43 11.31
N ARG A 110 -10.51 -9.79 10.31
CA ARG A 110 -10.33 -11.17 9.85
C ARG A 110 -9.03 -11.84 10.31
N ARG A 111 -8.29 -11.24 11.26
CA ARG A 111 -6.95 -11.68 11.69
C ARG A 111 -6.89 -13.15 12.12
N ALA A 112 -7.98 -13.68 12.70
CA ALA A 112 -8.08 -15.10 13.08
C ALA A 112 -7.94 -16.07 11.89
N SER A 113 -8.16 -15.60 10.66
CA SER A 113 -8.02 -16.38 9.42
C SER A 113 -6.70 -16.12 8.68
N ILE A 114 -5.84 -15.22 9.19
CA ILE A 114 -4.59 -14.82 8.54
C ILE A 114 -3.43 -15.37 9.35
N VAL A 115 -2.52 -16.08 8.70
CA VAL A 115 -1.24 -16.45 9.32
C VAL A 115 -0.31 -15.23 9.29
N PRO A 116 0.15 -14.71 10.45
CA PRO A 116 1.03 -13.54 10.49
C PRO A 116 2.37 -13.85 9.82
N ARG A 117 2.98 -12.85 9.19
CA ARG A 117 4.25 -13.00 8.50
C ARG A 117 5.24 -11.91 8.85
N GLU A 118 6.51 -12.29 8.95
CA GLU A 118 7.64 -11.39 9.13
C GLU A 118 8.53 -11.37 7.90
N GLY A 119 9.45 -10.41 7.84
CA GLY A 119 10.36 -10.24 6.72
C GLY A 119 9.68 -9.70 5.46
N LEU A 120 10.37 -9.86 4.34
CA LEU A 120 9.95 -9.38 3.03
C LEU A 120 8.94 -10.34 2.39
N GLN A 121 7.77 -9.82 2.03
CA GLN A 121 6.82 -10.53 1.18
C GLN A 121 7.30 -10.60 -0.26
N ARG A 122 6.91 -11.69 -0.94
CA ARG A 122 7.16 -11.84 -2.36
C ARG A 122 6.48 -10.73 -3.14
N LEU A 123 7.23 -10.15 -4.07
CA LEU A 123 6.76 -9.22 -5.07
C LEU A 123 6.77 -9.94 -6.43
N PRO A 124 5.71 -9.83 -7.25
CA PRO A 124 5.72 -10.39 -8.59
C PRO A 124 6.86 -9.81 -9.43
N SER A 125 7.58 -10.67 -10.14
CA SER A 125 8.58 -10.21 -11.10
C SER A 125 7.92 -9.50 -12.28
N ALA A 126 8.67 -8.61 -12.94
CA ALA A 126 8.21 -7.95 -14.16
C ALA A 126 7.81 -8.96 -15.24
N LEU A 127 8.49 -10.11 -15.32
CA LEU A 127 8.14 -11.14 -16.29
C LEU A 127 6.81 -11.83 -15.98
N GLU A 128 6.50 -12.08 -14.71
CA GLU A 128 5.21 -12.62 -14.29
C GLU A 128 4.06 -11.66 -14.61
N LEU A 129 4.25 -10.36 -14.34
CA LEU A 129 3.28 -9.33 -14.68
C LEU A 129 3.13 -9.19 -16.21
N TYR A 130 4.24 -9.19 -16.95
CA TYR A 130 4.25 -9.07 -18.41
C TYR A 130 3.44 -10.17 -19.11
N LYS A 131 3.44 -11.40 -18.58
CA LYS A 131 2.64 -12.52 -19.11
C LYS A 131 1.14 -12.24 -19.09
N LEU A 132 0.67 -11.38 -18.18
CA LEU A 132 -0.73 -11.00 -18.04
C LEU A 132 -1.06 -9.67 -18.73
N LEU A 133 -0.08 -8.96 -19.28
CA LEU A 133 -0.32 -7.74 -20.05
C LEU A 133 -0.84 -8.05 -21.47
N PRO A 134 -1.41 -7.06 -22.17
CA PRO A 134 -1.83 -7.21 -23.56
C PRO A 134 -0.70 -7.57 -24.54
N ARG A 135 0.56 -7.26 -24.18
CA ARG A 135 1.78 -7.56 -24.96
C ARG A 135 1.77 -7.01 -26.40
N THR A 136 0.99 -5.96 -26.65
CA THR A 136 0.91 -5.31 -27.97
C THR A 136 2.03 -4.31 -28.23
N ASN A 137 2.74 -3.85 -27.18
CA ASN A 137 3.71 -2.76 -27.24
C ASN A 137 3.16 -1.48 -27.90
N CYS A 138 1.85 -1.24 -27.83
CA CYS A 138 1.18 -0.12 -28.52
C CYS A 138 1.57 1.29 -28.01
N ALA A 139 2.33 1.40 -26.92
CA ALA A 139 2.72 2.66 -26.28
C ALA A 139 1.59 3.62 -25.86
N ARG A 140 0.31 3.20 -25.90
CA ARG A 140 -0.85 4.02 -25.49
C ARG A 140 -0.81 4.46 -24.02
N CYS A 141 -0.02 3.78 -23.18
CA CYS A 141 0.21 4.13 -21.78
C CYS A 141 1.46 4.98 -21.54
N GLY A 142 2.14 5.43 -22.59
CA GLY A 142 3.38 6.22 -22.50
C GLY A 142 4.66 5.40 -22.32
N PHE A 143 4.56 4.07 -22.13
CA PHE A 143 5.72 3.17 -22.06
C PHE A 143 6.02 2.57 -23.42
N GLY A 144 7.27 2.64 -23.88
CA GLY A 144 7.69 2.13 -25.21
C GLY A 144 7.52 0.61 -25.39
N THR A 145 7.41 -0.16 -24.31
CA THR A 145 7.11 -1.60 -24.36
C THR A 145 6.22 -2.02 -23.19
N CYS A 146 5.47 -3.10 -23.35
CA CYS A 146 4.69 -3.69 -22.27
C CYS A 146 5.59 -4.22 -21.13
N ILE A 147 6.82 -4.67 -21.42
CA ILE A 147 7.75 -5.09 -20.37
C ILE A 147 8.26 -3.89 -19.54
N ALA A 148 8.43 -2.71 -20.15
CA ALA A 148 8.73 -1.48 -19.41
C ALA A 148 7.59 -1.10 -18.46
N PHE A 149 6.33 -1.22 -18.91
CA PHE A 149 5.18 -1.06 -18.03
C PHE A 149 5.13 -2.11 -16.92
N ALA A 150 5.46 -3.37 -17.21
CA ALA A 150 5.54 -4.43 -16.20
C ALA A 150 6.63 -4.18 -15.15
N LEU A 151 7.80 -3.66 -15.55
CA LEU A 151 8.86 -3.22 -14.63
C LEU A 151 8.38 -2.09 -13.72
N ARG A 152 7.63 -1.15 -14.29
CA ARG A 152 7.00 -0.06 -13.54
C ARG A 152 6.02 -0.56 -12.49
N LEU A 153 5.17 -1.53 -12.83
CA LEU A 153 4.26 -2.19 -11.87
C LEU A 153 5.04 -2.97 -10.80
N ALA A 154 6.03 -3.78 -11.19
CA ALA A 154 6.87 -4.55 -10.28
C ALA A 154 7.67 -3.66 -9.31
N SER A 155 7.90 -2.39 -9.62
CA SER A 155 8.54 -1.44 -8.71
C SER A 155 7.60 -0.85 -7.65
N GLY A 156 6.28 -1.12 -7.74
CA GLY A 156 5.26 -0.55 -6.86
C GLY A 156 4.92 0.92 -7.18
N ILE A 157 5.36 1.42 -8.33
CA ILE A 157 5.17 2.82 -8.73
C ILE A 157 4.06 2.97 -9.79
N GLY A 158 3.96 2.03 -10.72
CA GLY A 158 2.89 2.04 -11.75
C GLY A 158 1.54 1.65 -11.18
N ARG A 159 0.48 1.94 -11.94
CA ARG A 159 -0.90 1.54 -11.62
C ARG A 159 -1.52 0.81 -12.81
N LEU A 160 -2.35 -0.20 -12.56
CA LEU A 160 -3.04 -0.91 -13.64
C LEU A 160 -3.96 -0.01 -14.49
N GLY A 161 -4.45 1.09 -13.92
CA GLY A 161 -5.24 2.11 -14.62
C GLY A 161 -4.48 2.88 -15.71
N GLU A 162 -3.14 2.89 -15.68
CA GLU A 162 -2.32 3.62 -16.67
C GLU A 162 -2.35 2.95 -18.06
N CYS A 163 -2.74 1.68 -18.14
CA CYS A 163 -2.89 0.99 -19.43
C CYS A 163 -4.34 1.02 -19.90
N PRO A 164 -4.66 1.75 -21.00
CA PRO A 164 -6.02 1.82 -21.52
C PRO A 164 -6.54 0.47 -21.97
N LEU A 165 -5.69 -0.37 -22.59
CA LEU A 165 -6.07 -1.71 -23.05
C LEU A 165 -6.53 -2.61 -21.89
N LEU A 166 -5.95 -2.47 -20.69
CA LEU A 166 -6.40 -3.25 -19.53
C LEU A 166 -7.82 -2.88 -19.07
N GLN A 167 -8.36 -1.74 -19.49
CA GLN A 167 -9.75 -1.33 -19.18
C GLN A 167 -10.76 -1.91 -20.16
N GLU A 168 -10.30 -2.46 -21.29
CA GLU A 168 -11.19 -3.02 -22.31
C GLU A 168 -11.74 -4.38 -21.87
N VAL A 169 -12.97 -4.69 -22.29
CA VAL A 169 -13.70 -5.91 -21.88
C VAL A 169 -12.89 -7.19 -22.13
N GLY A 170 -12.12 -7.22 -23.23
CA GLY A 170 -11.26 -8.36 -23.59
C GLY A 170 -10.13 -8.65 -22.58
N PHE A 171 -9.76 -7.68 -21.73
CA PHE A 171 -8.64 -7.79 -20.79
C PHE A 171 -9.06 -7.79 -19.32
N LEU A 172 -10.36 -7.88 -19.00
CA LEU A 172 -10.84 -7.89 -17.62
C LEU A 172 -10.28 -9.07 -16.81
N LYS A 173 -10.25 -10.28 -17.37
CA LYS A 173 -9.67 -11.46 -16.70
C LYS A 173 -8.18 -11.27 -16.37
N PRO A 174 -7.31 -10.93 -17.34
CA PRO A 174 -5.91 -10.59 -17.04
C PRO A 174 -5.75 -9.44 -16.04
N ARG A 175 -6.59 -8.40 -16.12
CA ARG A 175 -6.58 -7.27 -15.16
C ARG A 175 -6.87 -7.74 -13.74
N MET A 176 -7.88 -8.59 -13.53
CA MET A 176 -8.19 -9.15 -12.21
C MET A 176 -7.03 -9.98 -11.66
N ALA A 177 -6.39 -10.80 -12.50
CA ALA A 177 -5.21 -11.56 -12.10
C ALA A 177 -4.04 -10.65 -11.67
N LEU A 178 -3.82 -9.55 -12.41
CA LEU A 178 -2.83 -8.54 -12.05
C LEU A 178 -3.16 -7.85 -10.72
N GLN A 179 -4.42 -7.49 -10.48
CA GLN A 179 -4.90 -6.90 -9.23
C GLN A 179 -4.58 -7.80 -8.02
N MET A 180 -4.89 -9.09 -8.15
CA MET A 180 -4.59 -10.09 -7.12
C MET A 180 -3.08 -10.22 -6.86
N LEU A 181 -2.25 -10.24 -7.90
CA LEU A 181 -0.80 -10.33 -7.76
C LEU A 181 -0.18 -9.09 -7.11
N LEU A 182 -0.69 -7.90 -7.44
CA LEU A 182 -0.16 -6.63 -6.94
C LEU A 182 -0.72 -6.22 -5.56
N GLY A 183 -1.75 -6.92 -5.05
CA GLY A 183 -2.44 -6.49 -3.84
C GLY A 183 -3.18 -5.16 -4.03
N GLU A 184 -3.61 -4.89 -5.27
CA GLU A 184 -4.44 -3.74 -5.63
C GLU A 184 -5.90 -4.21 -5.69
N ALA A 185 -6.63 -4.07 -4.59
CA ALA A 185 -8.10 -4.10 -4.60
C ALA A 185 -8.65 -2.78 -5.14
#